data_AF-A0A1G7WXK6-F1
#
_entry.id   AF-A0A1G7WXK6-F1
#
_cell.length_a   1.000
_cell.length_b   1.000
_cell.length_c   1.000
_cell.angle_alpha   90.00
_cell.angle_beta   90.00
_cell.angle_gamma   90.00
#
_symmetry.space_group_name_H-M   'P 1'
#
loop_
_entity.id
_entity.type
_entity.pdbx_description
1 polymer ?
#
loop_
_entity_poly.entity_id
_entity_poly.type
_entity_poly.pdbx_seq_one_letter_code
_entity_poly.pdbx_strand_id
1 'polypeptide(L)'
;MNKEQIRGFLDKARHAIFLGEELKEGTKPKTQEEYLELYETRVERDPLRETALLKEAITPLLSLYKEKWRYDNRAAELMTGNSLPEPEDEEGWLLEVYDEIMNTDTEEEWEYFVARFTS
;
A
#
# COMPACT_ATOMS: atom_id res chain seq x y z
N MET A 1 16.14 5.93 4.13
CA MET A 1 14.93 6.62 3.61
C MET A 1 14.28 7.33 4.78
N ASN A 2 13.85 8.59 4.63
CA ASN A 2 13.19 9.33 5.71
C ASN A 2 11.65 9.16 5.66
N LYS A 3 10.95 9.65 6.69
CA LYS A 3 9.49 9.51 6.80
C LYS A 3 8.73 10.18 5.66
N GLU A 4 9.18 11.34 5.20
CA GLU A 4 8.55 12.09 4.10
C GLU A 4 8.68 11.33 2.77
N GLN A 5 9.84 10.73 2.51
CA GLN A 5 10.09 9.90 1.34
C GLN A 5 9.20 8.65 1.35
N ILE A 6 9.09 7.98 2.50
CA ILE A 6 8.22 6.81 2.67
C ILE A 6 6.76 7.19 2.40
N ARG A 7 6.29 8.27 3.03
CA ARG A 7 4.93 8.76 2.79
C ARG A 7 4.70 9.09 1.32
N GLY A 8 5.65 9.75 0.65
CA GLY A 8 5.56 10.06 -0.77
C GLY A 8 5.44 8.81 -1.66
N PHE A 9 6.16 7.73 -1.35
CA PHE A 9 6.02 6.45 -2.05
C PHE A 9 4.66 5.80 -1.80
N LEU A 10 4.18 5.82 -0.56
CA LEU A 10 2.86 5.26 -0.21
C LEU A 10 1.72 6.05 -0.86
N ASP A 11 1.79 7.39 -0.86
CA ASP A 11 0.78 8.22 -1.52
C ASP A 11 0.78 8.00 -3.04
N LYS A 12 1.93 7.77 -3.67
CA LYS A 12 2.02 7.35 -5.09
C LYS A 12 1.35 5.99 -5.31
N ALA A 13 1.61 5.02 -4.45
CA ALA A 13 1.00 3.69 -4.54
C ALA A 13 -0.52 3.76 -4.43
N ARG A 14 -1.03 4.48 -3.41
CA ARG A 14 -2.46 4.72 -3.22
C ARG A 14 -3.08 5.40 -4.44
N HIS A 15 -2.47 6.47 -4.92
CA HIS A 15 -2.96 7.18 -6.10
C HIS A 15 -3.01 6.30 -7.36
N ALA A 16 -1.97 5.48 -7.56
CA ALA A 16 -1.91 4.54 -8.68
C ALA A 16 -3.05 3.52 -8.66
N ILE A 17 -3.37 2.95 -7.49
CA ILE A 17 -4.45 1.98 -7.33
C ILE A 17 -5.81 2.62 -7.65
N PHE A 18 -6.12 3.75 -7.01
CA PHE A 18 -7.46 4.31 -7.09
C PHE A 18 -7.70 5.10 -8.38
N LEU A 19 -6.70 5.78 -8.92
CA LEU A 19 -6.88 6.63 -10.11
C LEU A 19 -6.24 6.07 -11.39
N GLY A 20 -5.34 5.08 -11.29
CA GLY A 20 -4.67 4.50 -12.47
C GLY A 20 -3.64 5.43 -13.13
N GLU A 21 -3.25 6.50 -12.45
CA GLU A 21 -2.31 7.50 -12.96
C GLU A 21 -1.18 7.82 -11.96
N GLU A 22 -0.22 8.62 -12.39
CA GLU A 22 0.93 9.02 -11.58
C GLU A 22 0.59 10.21 -10.69
N LEU A 23 0.91 10.11 -9.39
CA LEU A 23 0.86 11.26 -8.51
C LEU A 23 2.03 12.21 -8.81
N LYS A 24 1.73 13.34 -9.45
CA LYS A 24 2.72 14.37 -9.81
C LYS A 24 3.31 15.03 -8.57
N GLU A 25 4.60 15.32 -8.63
CA GLU A 25 5.31 16.04 -7.56
C GLU A 25 4.63 17.39 -7.24
N GLY A 26 4.53 17.70 -5.94
CA GLY A 26 3.83 18.91 -5.46
C GLY A 26 2.30 18.83 -5.46
N THR A 27 1.71 17.75 -5.99
CA THR A 27 0.26 17.51 -5.89
C THR A 27 -0.05 17.03 -4.48
N LYS A 28 -1.00 17.70 -3.82
CA LYS A 28 -1.53 17.22 -2.54
C LYS A 28 -2.27 15.89 -2.76
N PRO A 29 -1.93 14.81 -2.06
CA PRO A 29 -2.70 13.58 -2.09
C PRO A 29 -4.14 13.83 -1.64
N LYS A 30 -5.08 13.10 -2.25
CA LYS A 30 -6.47 13.05 -1.81
C LYS A 30 -6.57 12.27 -0.50
N THR A 31 -7.67 12.47 0.23
CA THR A 31 -7.98 11.58 1.36
C THR A 31 -8.43 10.21 0.83
N GLN A 32 -8.42 9.20 1.69
CA GLN A 32 -8.87 7.86 1.35
C GLN A 32 -10.30 7.84 0.82
N GLU A 33 -11.20 8.58 1.46
CA GLU A 33 -12.61 8.66 1.09
C GLU A 33 -12.78 9.31 -0.29
N GLU A 34 -12.01 10.38 -0.58
CA GLU A 34 -11.98 11.01 -1.90
C GLU A 34 -11.44 10.05 -2.98
N TYR A 35 -10.46 9.21 -2.65
CA TYR A 35 -9.97 8.18 -3.57
C TYR A 35 -11.02 7.12 -3.86
N LEU A 36 -11.76 6.67 -2.84
CA LEU A 36 -12.84 5.68 -3.00
C LEU A 36 -13.97 6.22 -3.89
N GLU A 37 -14.42 7.46 -3.66
CA GLU A 37 -15.47 8.10 -4.48
C GLU A 37 -15.04 8.18 -5.97
N LEU A 38 -13.78 8.54 -6.22
CA LEU A 38 -13.25 8.62 -7.58
C LEU A 38 -13.07 7.23 -8.23
N TYR A 39 -12.71 6.24 -7.43
CA TYR A 39 -12.57 4.87 -7.90
C TYR A 39 -13.92 4.26 -8.29
N GLU A 40 -14.98 4.51 -7.51
CA GLU A 40 -16.34 4.06 -7.83
C GLU A 40 -16.90 4.70 -9.11
N THR A 41 -16.52 5.94 -9.40
CA THR A 41 -16.97 6.67 -10.59
C THR A 41 -16.11 6.39 -11.84
N ARG A 42 -15.07 5.57 -11.71
CA ARG A 42 -14.12 5.28 -12.79
C ARG A 42 -14.72 4.27 -13.79
N VAL A 43 -14.98 4.75 -15.01
CA VAL A 43 -15.58 3.93 -16.08
C VAL A 43 -14.54 3.07 -16.80
N GLU A 44 -13.30 3.54 -16.88
CA GLU A 44 -12.20 2.84 -17.55
C GLU A 44 -11.08 2.52 -16.57
N ARG A 45 -10.53 1.32 -16.71
CA ARG A 45 -9.42 0.83 -15.90
C ARG A 45 -8.36 0.19 -16.80
N ASP A 46 -7.11 0.42 -16.42
CA ASP A 46 -5.95 -0.22 -17.04
C ASP A 46 -5.15 -0.91 -15.93
N PRO A 47 -5.51 -2.17 -15.60
CA PRO A 47 -4.85 -2.91 -14.53
C PRO A 47 -3.35 -3.05 -14.75
N LEU A 48 -2.88 -3.13 -15.99
CA LEU A 48 -1.45 -3.26 -16.28
C LEU A 48 -0.70 -1.97 -15.90
N ARG A 49 -1.30 -0.82 -16.19
CA ARG A 49 -0.75 0.48 -15.79
C ARG A 49 -0.79 0.66 -14.28
N GLU A 50 -1.91 0.32 -13.63
CA GLU A 50 -2.06 0.37 -12.17
C GLU A 50 -0.97 -0.45 -11.48
N THR A 51 -0.78 -1.71 -11.90
CA THR A 51 0.24 -2.60 -11.35
C THR A 51 1.66 -2.09 -11.60
N ALA A 52 1.95 -1.54 -12.77
CA ALA A 52 3.27 -0.99 -13.06
C ALA A 52 3.62 0.19 -12.14
N LEU A 53 2.67 1.10 -11.94
CA LEU A 53 2.83 2.27 -11.08
C LEU A 53 2.92 1.88 -9.60
N LEU A 54 2.10 0.93 -9.16
CA LEU A 54 2.19 0.35 -7.82
C LEU A 54 3.58 -0.24 -7.57
N LYS A 55 4.06 -1.07 -8.51
CA LYS A 55 5.37 -1.71 -8.39
C LYS A 55 6.47 -0.67 -8.25
N GLU A 56 6.50 0.35 -9.10
CA GLU A 56 7.47 1.44 -9.00
C GLU A 56 7.44 2.12 -7.62
N ALA A 57 6.24 2.38 -7.09
CA ALA A 57 6.07 3.05 -5.81
C ALA A 57 6.45 2.18 -4.60
N ILE A 58 6.11 0.88 -4.62
CA ILE A 58 6.24 -0.02 -3.47
C ILE A 58 7.57 -0.77 -3.42
N THR A 59 8.20 -1.08 -4.56
CA THR A 59 9.49 -1.82 -4.60
C THR A 59 10.55 -1.21 -3.66
N PRO A 60 10.74 0.13 -3.56
CA PRO A 60 11.68 0.73 -2.61
C PRO A 60 11.33 0.49 -1.12
N LEU A 61 10.06 0.23 -0.82
CA LEU A 61 9.53 0.04 0.53
C LEU A 61 9.42 -1.43 0.94
N LEU A 62 9.49 -2.38 -0.01
CA LEU A 62 9.20 -3.79 0.23
C LEU A 62 10.01 -4.39 1.37
N SER A 63 11.30 -4.05 1.50
CA SER A 63 12.12 -4.61 2.57
C SER A 63 11.61 -4.23 3.96
N LEU A 64 11.13 -2.98 4.14
CA LEU A 64 10.55 -2.51 5.39
C LEU A 64 9.23 -3.22 5.68
N TYR A 65 8.38 -3.33 4.66
CA TYR A 65 7.09 -4.01 4.77
C TYR A 65 7.27 -5.47 5.19
N LYS A 66 8.16 -6.21 4.54
CA LYS A 66 8.46 -7.62 4.85
C LYS A 66 8.90 -7.82 6.30
N GLU A 67 9.77 -6.94 6.80
CA GLU A 67 10.23 -7.01 8.19
C GLU A 67 9.07 -6.82 9.18
N LYS A 68 8.26 -5.78 8.95
CA LYS A 68 7.10 -5.50 9.81
C LYS A 68 6.05 -6.59 9.74
N TRP A 69 5.74 -7.09 8.55
CA TRP A 69 4.79 -8.19 8.34
C TRP A 69 5.23 -9.45 9.07
N ARG A 70 6.50 -9.85 8.97
CA ARG A 70 7.03 -11.02 9.69
C ARG A 70 6.96 -10.85 11.20
N TYR A 71 7.26 -9.65 11.70
CA TYR A 71 7.13 -9.35 13.12
C TYR A 71 5.67 -9.49 13.59
N ASP A 72 4.72 -8.91 12.86
CA ASP A 72 3.30 -8.96 13.17
C ASP A 72 2.75 -10.40 13.10
N ASN A 73 3.11 -11.14 12.04
CA ASN A 73 2.71 -12.53 11.86
C ASN A 73 3.23 -13.43 12.99
N ARG A 74 4.49 -13.25 13.40
CA ARG A 74 5.07 -13.97 14.55
C ARG A 74 4.38 -13.60 15.86
N ALA A 75 4.05 -12.32 16.07
CA ALA A 75 3.31 -11.90 17.25
C ALA A 75 1.90 -12.54 17.28
N ALA A 76 1.21 -12.59 16.13
CA ALA A 76 -0.09 -13.24 15.99
C ALA A 76 -0.02 -14.76 16.25
N GLU A 77 1.03 -15.43 15.77
CA GLU A 77 1.28 -16.85 16.03
C GLU A 77 1.43 -17.13 17.53
N LEU A 78 2.18 -16.29 18.26
CA LEU A 78 2.34 -16.43 19.71
C LEU A 78 1.02 -16.25 20.48
N MET A 79 0.10 -15.42 19.97
CA MET A 79 -1.18 -15.15 20.62
C MET A 79 -2.27 -16.16 20.26
N THR A 80 -2.31 -16.60 19.01
CA THR A 80 -3.44 -17.37 18.44
C THR A 80 -3.07 -18.79 18.05
N GLY A 81 -1.78 -19.12 17.97
CA GLY A 81 -1.27 -20.37 17.43
C GLY A 81 -1.33 -20.47 15.91
N ASN A 82 -1.78 -19.42 15.22
CA ASN A 82 -1.91 -19.38 13.76
C ASN A 82 -0.95 -18.35 13.17
N SER A 83 -0.29 -18.73 12.07
CA SER A 83 0.51 -17.84 11.23
C SER A 83 -0.01 -17.87 9.80
N LEU A 84 0.13 -16.74 9.12
CA LEU A 84 -0.11 -16.63 7.68
C LEU A 84 1.12 -17.14 6.91
N PRO A 85 0.93 -17.79 5.75
CA PRO A 85 2.04 -18.18 4.89
C PRO A 85 2.73 -16.94 4.31
N GLU A 86 4.06 -16.94 4.33
CA GLU A 86 4.84 -15.85 3.77
C GLU A 86 4.81 -15.92 2.23
N PRO A 87 4.63 -14.79 1.51
CA PRO A 87 4.71 -14.78 0.05
C PRO A 87 6.06 -15.25 -0.49
N GLU A 88 6.02 -16.08 -1.54
CA GLU A 88 7.21 -16.77 -2.09
C GLU A 88 8.14 -15.83 -2.89
N ASP A 89 7.59 -14.81 -3.53
CA ASP A 89 8.30 -13.92 -4.44
C ASP A 89 7.85 -12.45 -4.33
N GLU A 90 8.52 -11.57 -5.08
CA GLU A 90 8.22 -10.14 -5.09
C GLU A 90 6.80 -9.84 -5.54
N GLU A 91 6.23 -10.60 -6.48
CA GLU A 91 4.87 -10.38 -6.97
C GLU A 91 3.85 -10.68 -5.88
N GLY A 92 4.02 -11.78 -5.14
CA GLY A 92 3.19 -12.09 -3.98
C GLY A 92 3.24 -11.01 -2.91
N TRP A 93 4.41 -10.41 -2.68
CA TRP A 93 4.54 -9.29 -1.74
C TRP A 93 3.88 -8.00 -2.23
N LEU A 94 3.92 -7.72 -3.53
CA LEU A 94 3.22 -6.59 -4.12
C LEU A 94 1.71 -6.76 -4.05
N LEU A 95 1.21 -8.00 -4.22
CA LEU A 95 -0.21 -8.33 -4.07
C LEU A 95 -0.68 -8.14 -2.63
N GLU A 96 0.08 -8.59 -1.64
CA GLU A 96 -0.26 -8.37 -0.22
C GLU A 96 -0.40 -6.87 0.09
N VAL A 97 0.55 -6.05 -0.38
CA VAL A 97 0.48 -4.59 -0.22
C VAL A 97 -0.71 -3.99 -0.96
N TYR A 98 -0.99 -4.44 -2.18
CA TYR A 98 -2.16 -4.02 -2.94
C TYR A 98 -3.46 -4.30 -2.18
N ASP A 99 -3.61 -5.51 -1.66
CA ASP A 99 -4.79 -5.94 -0.92
C ASP A 99 -4.96 -5.12 0.36
N GLU A 100 -3.88 -4.85 1.11
CA GLU A 100 -3.98 -3.97 2.29
C GLU A 100 -4.44 -2.54 1.94
N ILE A 101 -3.91 -1.94 0.87
CA ILE A 101 -4.31 -0.59 0.46
C ILE A 101 -5.76 -0.57 -0.03
N MET A 102 -6.17 -1.60 -0.78
CA MET A 102 -7.55 -1.74 -1.28
C MET A 102 -8.57 -1.96 -0.15
N ASN A 103 -8.16 -2.57 0.96
CA ASN A 103 -9.01 -2.80 2.13
C ASN A 103 -8.95 -1.65 3.15
N THR A 104 -8.28 -0.55 2.82
CA THR A 104 -8.28 0.67 3.65
C THR A 104 -9.52 1.50 3.28
N ASP A 105 -10.39 1.78 4.23
CA ASP A 105 -11.65 2.50 3.97
C ASP A 105 -11.59 3.97 4.41
N THR A 106 -10.72 4.31 5.37
CA THR A 106 -10.65 5.64 5.97
C THR A 106 -9.25 6.25 5.96
N GLU A 107 -9.14 7.57 6.06
CA GLU A 107 -7.83 8.22 6.19
C GLU A 107 -7.13 7.81 7.51
N GLU A 108 -7.88 7.47 8.57
CA GLU A 108 -7.29 6.99 9.83
C GLU A 108 -6.58 5.65 9.64
N GLU A 109 -7.24 4.69 8.97
CA GLU A 109 -6.64 3.41 8.60
C GLU A 109 -5.43 3.59 7.69
N TRP A 110 -5.50 4.55 6.77
CA TRP A 110 -4.35 4.92 5.93
C TRP A 110 -3.16 5.41 6.76
N GLU A 111 -3.39 6.28 7.74
CA GLU A 111 -2.32 6.74 8.65
C GLU A 111 -1.73 5.58 9.48
N TYR A 112 -2.55 4.63 9.94
CA TYR A 112 -2.04 3.43 10.61
C TYR A 112 -1.19 2.58 9.68
N PHE A 113 -1.61 2.39 8.43
CA PHE A 113 -0.84 1.68 7.43
C PHE A 113 0.51 2.36 7.17
N VAL A 114 0.53 3.68 6.96
CA VAL A 114 1.77 4.46 6.78
C VAL A 114 2.70 4.35 7.99
N ALA A 115 2.15 4.33 9.21
CA ALA A 115 2.94 4.20 10.43
C ALA A 115 3.75 2.89 10.46
N ARG A 116 3.27 1.80 9.84
CA ARG A 116 3.98 0.50 9.78
C ARG A 116 5.33 0.58 9.05
N PHE A 117 5.51 1.56 8.16
CA PHE A 117 6.74 1.75 7.40
C PHE A 117 7.71 2.75 8.06
N THR A 118 7.25 3.51 9.06
CA THR A 118 8.00 4.63 9.65
C THR A 118 8.25 4.50 11.14
N SER A 119 7.78 3.41 11.76
CA SER A 119 7.94 3.07 13.17
C SER A 119 9.19 2.25 13.45
#